data_AF-A0A2N7PK32-F1
#
_entry.id   AF-A0A2N7PK32-F1
#
_cell.length_a   1.000
_cell.length_b   1.000
_cell.length_c   1.000
_cell.angle_alpha   90.00
_cell.angle_beta   90.00
_cell.angle_gamma   90.00
#
_symmetry.space_group_name_H-M   'P 1'
#
loop_
_entity.id
_entity.type
_entity.pdbx_description
1 polymer ?
#
loop_
_entity_poly.entity_id
_entity_poly.type
_entity_poly.pdbx_seq_one_letter_code
_entity_poly.pdbx_strand_id
1 'polypeptide(L)'
;MPYKVLLYPQTLFYPLRLLKADPWVAHYFILNLFETESRMQALFKDKISKIRFLSLAEDLDYSQLFHIFSELKNLGLYLRTPESLKIYKLHQDLFEETYSIFKKGNNSLKAVEKAFLLLALAEDIDYTLFEVSFSLNNFTQTWEKIFEEKILFKDSFFIEEAPIEKYLFEGTERENLWEVKKRMNSFKELLPKVAFGEEKPDTLLISEEGILEEWGEDLEISEEKREGENLVILELKNSLNEKLGLSDNSSFPDFRRIILVK
;
A
#
# COMPACT_ATOMS: atom_id res chain seq x y z
N MET A 1 10.84 -20.40 11.96
CA MET A 1 10.86 -20.41 10.47
C MET A 1 10.33 -19.06 9.99
N PRO A 2 10.80 -18.53 8.85
CA PRO A 2 10.31 -17.27 8.29
C PRO A 2 8.82 -17.35 7.91
N TYR A 3 8.11 -16.22 8.03
CA TYR A 3 6.66 -16.09 7.93
C TYR A 3 6.17 -15.97 6.48
N LYS A 4 4.93 -16.39 6.23
CA LYS A 4 4.22 -16.17 4.96
C LYS A 4 3.20 -15.07 5.16
N VAL A 5 3.45 -13.89 4.62
CA VAL A 5 2.72 -12.68 5.03
C VAL A 5 1.80 -12.18 3.92
N LEU A 6 0.57 -11.82 4.27
CA LEU A 6 -0.30 -10.99 3.45
C LEU A 6 -0.10 -9.53 3.85
N LEU A 7 0.21 -8.67 2.89
CA LEU A 7 0.31 -7.23 3.15
C LEU A 7 -1.09 -6.66 3.40
N TYR A 8 -1.33 -6.07 4.58
CA TYR A 8 -2.66 -5.63 4.97
C TYR A 8 -2.70 -4.24 5.64
N PRO A 9 -3.59 -3.33 5.15
CA PRO A 9 -4.12 -3.32 3.79
C PRO A 9 -2.96 -3.21 2.80
N GLN A 10 -3.12 -3.69 1.57
CA GLN A 10 -2.12 -3.47 0.54
C GLN A 10 -2.02 -1.99 0.24
N THR A 11 -0.96 -1.43 0.78
CA THR A 11 -0.53 -0.06 0.60
C THR A 11 0.97 -0.15 0.45
N LEU A 12 1.36 -0.62 -0.72
CA LEU A 12 2.69 -0.36 -1.24
C LEU A 12 2.68 1.14 -1.54
N PHE A 13 3.46 2.00 -0.88
CA PHE A 13 4.91 1.91 -0.84
C PHE A 13 5.50 2.79 0.25
N TYR A 14 5.95 2.14 1.32
CA TYR A 14 7.20 2.54 1.96
C TYR A 14 8.11 1.33 1.93
N PRO A 15 8.98 1.22 0.90
CA PRO A 15 9.85 0.08 0.74
C PRO A 15 10.59 -0.31 2.02
N LEU A 16 10.89 0.69 2.84
CA LEU A 16 11.54 0.58 4.15
C LEU A 16 10.82 -0.34 5.11
N ARG A 17 9.49 -0.26 5.22
CA ARG A 17 8.73 -1.11 6.15
C ARG A 17 8.75 -2.58 5.69
N LEU A 18 8.67 -2.82 4.39
CA LEU A 18 8.87 -4.16 3.82
C LEU A 18 10.32 -4.66 4.05
N LEU A 19 11.32 -3.81 3.84
CA LEU A 19 12.72 -4.16 4.07
C LEU A 19 13.01 -4.47 5.55
N LYS A 20 12.40 -3.75 6.49
CA LYS A 20 12.49 -4.03 7.93
C LYS A 20 11.98 -5.44 8.28
N ALA A 21 10.90 -5.90 7.64
CA ALA A 21 10.34 -7.22 7.86
C ALA A 21 11.02 -8.34 7.05
N ASP A 22 11.72 -8.02 5.96
CA ASP A 22 12.26 -9.00 5.00
C ASP A 22 13.11 -10.14 5.57
N PRO A 23 13.96 -9.93 6.61
CA PRO A 23 14.70 -11.03 7.22
C PRO A 23 13.81 -12.12 7.83
N TRP A 24 12.57 -11.76 8.18
CA TRP A 24 11.60 -12.61 8.86
C TRP A 24 10.58 -13.21 7.90
N VAL A 25 10.56 -12.77 6.64
CA VAL A 25 9.53 -13.14 5.67
C VAL A 25 10.08 -14.07 4.60
N ALA A 26 9.41 -15.21 4.44
CA ALA A 26 9.67 -16.19 3.39
C ALA A 26 9.01 -15.74 2.08
N HIS A 27 7.72 -15.41 2.14
CA HIS A 27 6.92 -15.00 1.00
C HIS A 27 5.97 -13.86 1.35
N TYR A 28 5.85 -12.92 0.41
CA TYR A 28 4.89 -11.83 0.45
C TYR A 28 3.73 -12.14 -0.49
N PHE A 29 2.52 -12.06 0.03
CA PHE A 29 1.28 -12.18 -0.73
C PHE A 29 0.68 -10.79 -0.92
N ILE A 30 0.46 -10.40 -2.17
CA ILE A 30 0.06 -9.05 -2.56
C ILE A 30 -1.02 -9.18 -3.64
N LEU A 31 -2.17 -8.52 -3.50
CA LEU A 31 -3.19 -8.43 -4.56
C LEU A 31 -2.59 -7.79 -5.81
N ASN A 32 -2.81 -8.40 -6.96
CA ASN A 32 -2.38 -7.83 -8.22
C ASN A 32 -3.41 -6.79 -8.68
N LEU A 33 -3.08 -5.51 -8.55
CA LEU A 33 -3.84 -4.39 -9.12
C LEU A 33 -3.27 -4.03 -10.49
N PHE A 34 -3.59 -2.86 -11.05
CA PHE A 34 -3.17 -2.49 -12.41
C PHE A 34 -1.66 -2.38 -12.59
N GLU A 35 -0.95 -1.83 -11.62
CA GLU A 35 0.48 -1.51 -11.72
C GLU A 35 1.31 -2.15 -10.60
N THR A 36 0.72 -3.00 -9.76
CA THR A 36 1.39 -3.59 -8.60
C THR A 36 2.67 -4.32 -8.99
N GLU A 37 2.59 -5.20 -9.99
CA GLU A 37 3.74 -6.00 -10.42
C GLU A 37 4.89 -5.13 -10.95
N SER A 38 4.60 -4.16 -11.82
CA SER A 38 5.63 -3.29 -12.40
C SER A 38 6.31 -2.43 -11.33
N ARG A 39 5.55 -1.89 -10.38
CA ARG A 39 6.09 -1.11 -9.26
C ARG A 39 6.94 -1.97 -8.33
N MET A 40 6.52 -3.20 -8.03
CA MET A 40 7.33 -4.12 -7.23
C MET A 40 8.63 -4.50 -7.94
N GLN A 41 8.61 -4.69 -9.26
CA GLN A 41 9.82 -4.96 -10.03
C GLN A 41 10.79 -3.76 -10.03
N ALA A 42 10.25 -2.54 -10.10
CA ALA A 42 11.06 -1.33 -10.05
C ALA A 42 11.76 -1.15 -8.69
N LEU A 43 11.05 -1.42 -7.59
CA LEU A 43 11.56 -1.14 -6.23
C LEU A 43 12.27 -2.32 -5.56
N PHE A 44 11.95 -3.54 -5.96
CA PHE A 44 12.41 -4.77 -5.31
C PHE A 44 12.84 -5.85 -6.30
N LYS A 45 13.52 -5.46 -7.38
CA LYS A 45 13.97 -6.36 -8.46
C LYS A 45 14.57 -7.68 -7.94
N ASP A 46 15.45 -7.61 -6.95
CA ASP A 46 16.17 -8.78 -6.40
C ASP A 46 15.32 -9.62 -5.44
N LYS A 47 14.14 -9.15 -5.04
CA LYS A 47 13.23 -9.81 -4.09
C LYS A 47 11.92 -10.28 -4.75
N ILE A 48 11.76 -10.09 -6.06
CA ILE A 48 10.58 -10.55 -6.81
C ILE A 48 10.28 -12.04 -6.61
N SER A 49 11.31 -12.87 -6.46
CA SER A 49 11.14 -14.31 -6.22
C SER A 49 10.42 -14.65 -4.92
N LYS A 50 10.43 -13.75 -3.92
CA LYS A 50 9.69 -13.88 -2.66
C LYS A 50 8.23 -13.42 -2.78
N ILE A 51 7.84 -12.74 -3.86
CA ILE A 51 6.51 -12.15 -3.98
C ILE A 51 5.57 -13.11 -4.72
N ARG A 52 4.33 -13.18 -4.27
CA ARG A 52 3.22 -13.92 -4.85
C ARG A 52 2.09 -12.93 -5.12
N PHE A 53 1.87 -12.66 -6.40
CA PHE A 53 0.77 -11.81 -6.84
C PHE A 53 -0.53 -12.60 -6.83
N LEU A 54 -1.51 -12.09 -6.10
CA LEU A 54 -2.82 -12.69 -5.88
C LEU A 54 -3.82 -12.09 -6.87
N SER A 55 -4.40 -12.91 -7.73
CA SER A 55 -5.49 -12.48 -8.61
C SER A 55 -6.85 -12.71 -7.96
N LEU A 56 -7.85 -11.95 -8.41
CA LEU A 56 -9.23 -12.24 -8.10
C LEU A 56 -9.68 -13.46 -8.92
N ALA A 57 -10.48 -14.33 -8.29
CA ALA A 57 -11.13 -15.47 -8.94
C ALA A 57 -12.35 -15.05 -9.76
N GLU A 58 -12.88 -13.84 -9.53
CA GLU A 58 -13.96 -13.26 -10.32
C GLU A 58 -13.44 -12.68 -11.64
N ASP A 59 -14.21 -12.90 -12.70
CA ASP A 59 -13.99 -12.29 -14.00
C ASP A 59 -14.45 -10.83 -13.96
N LEU A 60 -13.48 -9.92 -13.81
CA LEU A 60 -13.70 -8.47 -13.86
C LEU A 60 -13.40 -7.95 -15.27
N ASP A 61 -14.16 -6.98 -15.75
CA ASP A 61 -13.79 -6.23 -16.96
C ASP A 61 -12.63 -5.27 -16.66
N TYR A 62 -11.42 -5.82 -16.62
CA TYR A 62 -10.20 -5.05 -16.33
C TYR A 62 -9.97 -3.92 -17.32
N SER A 63 -10.46 -4.03 -18.56
CA SER A 63 -10.32 -2.96 -19.57
C SER A 63 -11.21 -1.77 -19.22
N GLN A 64 -12.47 -2.02 -18.88
CA GLN A 64 -13.38 -0.98 -18.40
C GLN A 64 -12.88 -0.35 -17.10
N LEU A 65 -12.45 -1.18 -16.13
CA LEU A 65 -11.94 -0.68 -14.86
C LEU A 65 -10.68 0.17 -15.04
N PHE A 66 -9.76 -0.23 -15.92
CA PHE A 66 -8.55 0.55 -16.20
C PHE A 66 -8.88 1.89 -16.85
N HIS A 67 -9.87 1.92 -17.75
CA HIS A 67 -10.35 3.17 -18.34
C HIS A 67 -10.91 4.12 -17.27
N ILE A 68 -11.77 3.61 -16.38
CA ILE A 68 -12.34 4.38 -15.25
C ILE A 68 -11.25 4.86 -14.30
N PHE A 69 -10.29 4.00 -13.96
CA PHE A 69 -9.13 4.35 -13.15
C PHE A 69 -8.33 5.51 -13.76
N SER A 70 -8.07 5.45 -15.06
CA SER A 70 -7.36 6.50 -15.80
C SER A 70 -8.14 7.82 -15.82
N GLU A 71 -9.47 7.77 -16.02
CA GLU A 71 -10.35 8.94 -15.94
C GLU A 71 -10.31 9.58 -14.54
N LEU A 72 -10.41 8.77 -13.49
CA LEU A 72 -10.35 9.23 -12.09
C LEU A 72 -9.01 9.89 -11.77
N LYS A 73 -7.90 9.29 -12.23
CA LYS A 73 -6.55 9.86 -12.06
C LYS A 73 -6.43 11.22 -12.75
N ASN A 74 -6.86 11.33 -14.00
CA ASN A 74 -6.83 12.58 -14.76
C ASN A 74 -7.71 13.65 -14.13
N LEU A 75 -8.92 13.28 -13.68
CA LEU A 75 -9.81 14.20 -12.99
C LEU A 75 -9.21 14.67 -11.66
N GLY A 76 -8.62 13.77 -10.87
CA GLY A 76 -7.94 14.11 -9.62
C GLY A 76 -6.80 15.11 -9.84
N LEU A 77 -5.98 14.91 -10.89
CA LEU A 77 -4.92 15.84 -11.27
C LEU A 77 -5.47 17.21 -11.70
N TYR A 78 -6.58 17.23 -12.43
CA TYR A 78 -7.23 18.47 -12.84
C TYR A 78 -7.76 19.26 -11.64
N LEU A 79 -8.43 18.57 -10.70
CA LEU A 79 -9.09 19.16 -9.53
C LEU A 79 -8.14 19.56 -8.39
N ARG A 80 -6.82 19.49 -8.58
CA ARG A 80 -5.84 19.84 -7.53
C ARG A 80 -5.73 21.33 -7.23
N THR A 81 -6.26 22.21 -8.08
CA THR A 81 -6.17 23.67 -7.89
C THR A 81 -7.52 24.26 -7.46
N PRO A 82 -7.52 25.33 -6.64
CA PRO A 82 -8.74 26.03 -6.26
C PRO A 82 -9.57 26.51 -7.46
N GLU A 83 -8.92 26.97 -8.53
CA GLU A 83 -9.57 27.43 -9.76
C GLU A 83 -10.30 26.30 -10.47
N SER A 84 -9.65 25.14 -10.62
CA SER A 84 -10.27 23.95 -11.22
C SER A 84 -11.43 23.43 -10.38
N LEU A 85 -11.31 23.44 -9.04
CA LEU A 85 -12.40 23.09 -8.13
C LEU A 85 -13.59 24.04 -8.27
N LYS A 86 -13.32 25.34 -8.43
CA LYS A 86 -14.36 26.34 -8.68
C LYS A 86 -15.06 26.10 -10.01
N ILE A 87 -14.31 25.78 -11.07
CA ILE A 87 -14.86 25.43 -12.39
C ILE A 87 -15.73 24.18 -12.30
N TYR A 88 -15.23 23.13 -11.65
CA TYR A 88 -15.98 21.89 -11.41
C TYR A 88 -17.31 22.16 -10.69
N LYS A 89 -17.27 22.94 -9.62
CA LYS A 89 -18.47 23.30 -8.86
C LYS A 89 -19.49 24.10 -9.69
N LEU A 90 -19.03 24.95 -10.60
CA LEU A 90 -19.89 25.77 -11.45
C LEU A 90 -20.48 25.00 -12.64
N HIS A 91 -19.80 23.95 -13.11
CA HIS A 91 -20.15 23.21 -14.32
C HIS A 91 -20.31 21.71 -14.07
N GLN A 92 -20.74 21.31 -12.87
CA GLN A 92 -20.82 19.91 -12.46
C GLN A 92 -21.55 19.05 -13.50
N ASP A 93 -22.67 19.52 -14.04
CA ASP A 93 -23.46 18.82 -15.06
C ASP A 93 -22.63 18.46 -16.31
N LEU A 94 -21.76 19.36 -16.76
CA LEU A 94 -20.88 19.12 -17.91
C LEU A 94 -19.84 18.03 -17.60
N PHE A 95 -19.31 18.00 -16.38
CA PHE A 95 -18.42 16.94 -15.94
C PHE A 95 -19.18 15.60 -15.85
N GLU A 96 -20.43 15.63 -15.38
CA GLU A 96 -21.28 14.44 -15.31
C GLU A 96 -21.61 13.86 -16.70
N GLU A 97 -21.73 14.71 -17.71
CA GLU A 97 -21.92 14.32 -19.12
C GLU A 97 -20.64 13.81 -19.78
N THR A 98 -19.51 14.43 -19.46
CA THR A 98 -18.21 14.18 -20.10
C THR A 98 -17.58 12.89 -19.61
N TYR A 99 -17.51 12.69 -18.29
CA TYR A 99 -16.82 11.54 -17.71
C TYR A 99 -17.76 10.36 -17.54
N SER A 100 -17.32 9.19 -17.98
CA SER A 100 -18.14 7.98 -17.92
C SER A 100 -18.55 7.63 -16.49
N ILE A 101 -17.67 7.91 -15.51
CA ILE A 101 -17.84 7.63 -14.08
C ILE A 101 -19.09 8.24 -13.45
N PHE A 102 -19.63 9.33 -14.01
CA PHE A 102 -20.77 10.06 -13.45
C PHE A 102 -22.10 9.74 -14.15
N LYS A 103 -22.09 9.00 -15.27
CA LYS A 103 -23.30 8.72 -16.04
C LYS A 103 -24.25 7.81 -15.25
N LYS A 104 -25.35 8.40 -14.75
CA LYS A 104 -26.40 7.77 -13.91
C LYS A 104 -27.11 6.54 -14.50
N GLY A 105 -26.82 6.13 -15.74
CA GLY A 105 -27.48 4.99 -16.40
C GLY A 105 -26.60 3.76 -16.69
N ASN A 106 -25.26 3.88 -16.64
CA ASN A 106 -24.36 2.81 -17.12
C ASN A 106 -23.41 2.24 -16.05
N ASN A 107 -23.30 2.85 -14.87
CA ASN A 107 -22.25 2.53 -13.90
C ASN A 107 -22.78 2.17 -12.52
N SER A 108 -23.58 1.10 -12.43
CA SER A 108 -23.64 0.35 -11.18
C SER A 108 -22.41 -0.54 -11.09
N LEU A 109 -21.22 0.05 -10.97
CA LEU A 109 -20.03 -0.73 -10.61
C LEU A 109 -20.37 -1.57 -9.38
N LYS A 110 -20.11 -2.88 -9.47
CA LYS A 110 -20.30 -3.83 -8.38
C LYS A 110 -19.43 -3.43 -7.20
N ALA A 111 -19.79 -3.87 -5.99
CA ALA A 111 -19.02 -3.55 -4.79
C ALA A 111 -17.54 -3.95 -4.92
N VAL A 112 -17.27 -5.14 -5.47
CA VAL A 112 -15.92 -5.62 -5.79
C VAL A 112 -15.15 -4.71 -6.73
N GLU A 113 -15.78 -4.19 -7.78
CA GLU A 113 -15.16 -3.32 -8.77
C GLU A 113 -14.78 -1.98 -8.14
N LYS A 114 -15.68 -1.43 -7.30
CA LYS A 114 -15.42 -0.21 -6.51
C LYS A 114 -14.28 -0.42 -5.52
N ALA A 115 -14.25 -1.56 -4.84
CA ALA A 115 -13.19 -1.91 -3.90
C ALA A 115 -11.83 -2.06 -4.59
N PHE A 116 -11.81 -2.71 -5.77
CA PHE A 116 -10.62 -2.86 -6.61
C PHE A 116 -10.09 -1.49 -7.05
N LEU A 117 -10.96 -0.63 -7.59
CA LEU A 117 -10.59 0.73 -8.02
C LEU A 117 -10.07 1.58 -6.86
N LEU A 118 -10.70 1.49 -5.68
CA LEU A 118 -10.26 2.25 -4.50
C LEU A 118 -8.84 1.86 -4.10
N LEU A 119 -8.54 0.56 -4.03
CA LEU A 119 -7.20 0.09 -3.70
C LEU A 119 -6.18 0.41 -4.79
N ALA A 120 -6.56 0.35 -6.07
CA ALA A 120 -5.69 0.74 -7.17
C ALA A 120 -5.32 2.23 -7.12
N LEU A 121 -6.29 3.11 -6.82
CA LEU A 121 -6.07 4.54 -6.62
C LEU A 121 -5.21 4.81 -5.37
N ALA A 122 -5.47 4.09 -4.28
CA ALA A 122 -4.66 4.18 -3.07
C ALA A 122 -3.19 3.83 -3.35
N GLU A 123 -2.93 2.73 -4.07
CA GLU A 123 -1.58 2.33 -4.46
C GLU A 123 -0.91 3.37 -5.37
N ASP A 124 -1.64 3.95 -6.32
CA ASP A 124 -1.13 5.03 -7.20
C ASP A 124 -0.71 6.29 -6.42
N ILE A 125 -1.54 6.70 -5.46
CA ILE A 125 -1.26 7.84 -4.59
C ILE A 125 -0.02 7.55 -3.74
N ASP A 126 0.01 6.39 -3.08
CA ASP A 126 1.11 6.01 -2.19
C ASP A 126 2.44 5.93 -2.97
N TYR A 127 2.45 5.29 -4.14
CA TYR A 127 3.62 5.20 -5.01
C TYR A 127 4.09 6.58 -5.47
N THR A 128 3.17 7.46 -5.89
CA THR A 128 3.51 8.82 -6.31
C THR A 128 4.13 9.63 -5.16
N LEU A 129 3.56 9.52 -3.95
CA LEU A 129 4.09 10.18 -2.76
C LEU A 129 5.49 9.68 -2.41
N PHE A 130 5.70 8.37 -2.52
CA PHE A 130 7.03 7.77 -2.35
C PHE A 130 8.03 8.35 -3.36
N GLU A 131 7.70 8.37 -4.66
CA GLU A 131 8.60 8.92 -5.69
C GLU A 131 8.95 10.38 -5.46
N VAL A 132 7.96 11.19 -5.05
CA VAL A 132 8.16 12.60 -4.71
C VAL A 132 9.08 12.73 -3.49
N SER A 133 8.82 11.98 -2.41
CA SER A 133 9.66 11.99 -1.21
C SER A 133 11.10 11.60 -1.52
N PHE A 134 11.29 10.51 -2.28
CA PHE A 134 12.60 10.04 -2.72
C PHE A 134 13.34 11.09 -3.57
N SER A 135 12.65 11.72 -4.52
CA SER A 135 13.23 12.77 -5.37
C SER A 135 13.64 14.01 -4.58
N LEU A 136 12.80 14.44 -3.63
CA LEU A 136 13.10 15.57 -2.75
C LEU A 136 14.30 15.27 -1.85
N ASN A 137 14.39 14.07 -1.28
CA ASN A 137 15.54 13.66 -0.47
C ASN A 137 16.84 13.68 -1.29
N ASN A 138 16.83 13.09 -2.49
CA ASN A 138 17.98 13.11 -3.39
C ASN A 138 18.40 14.53 -3.77
N PHE A 139 17.43 15.42 -4.01
CA PHE A 139 17.71 16.83 -4.28
C PHE A 139 18.38 17.50 -3.09
N THR A 140 17.84 17.33 -1.88
CA THR A 140 18.41 17.87 -0.64
C THR A 140 19.84 17.40 -0.43
N GLN A 141 20.12 16.10 -0.56
CA GLN A 141 21.47 15.55 -0.43
C GLN A 141 22.43 16.08 -1.48
N THR A 142 21.99 16.15 -2.74
CA THR A 142 22.81 16.71 -3.82
C THR A 142 23.13 18.17 -3.54
N TRP A 143 22.15 18.91 -3.02
CA TRP A 143 22.32 20.31 -2.66
C TRP A 143 23.24 20.51 -1.47
N GLU A 144 23.09 19.72 -0.41
CA GLU A 144 23.97 19.72 0.76
C GLU A 144 25.41 19.43 0.35
N LYS A 145 25.64 18.40 -0.46
CA LYS A 145 26.97 18.09 -0.99
C LYS A 145 27.55 19.26 -1.79
N ILE A 146 26.76 19.86 -2.68
CA ILE A 146 27.19 21.06 -3.44
C ILE A 146 27.52 22.23 -2.49
N PHE A 147 26.71 22.43 -1.46
CA PHE A 147 26.91 23.50 -0.47
C PHE A 147 28.19 23.28 0.34
N GLU A 148 28.41 22.07 0.83
CA GLU A 148 29.62 21.72 1.60
C GLU A 148 30.89 21.86 0.75
N GLU A 149 30.87 21.35 -0.49
CA GLU A 149 32.03 21.39 -1.39
C GLU A 149 32.31 22.81 -1.91
N LYS A 150 31.28 23.54 -2.36
CA LYS A 150 31.47 24.80 -3.10
C LYS A 150 31.34 26.06 -2.27
N ILE A 151 30.57 26.02 -1.18
CA ILE A 151 30.30 27.20 -0.35
C ILE A 151 31.12 27.13 0.94
N LEU A 152 31.19 25.96 1.58
CA LEU A 152 31.98 25.77 2.80
C LEU A 152 33.43 25.33 2.53
N PHE A 153 33.80 25.05 1.28
CA PHE A 153 35.13 24.56 0.88
C PHE A 153 35.63 23.36 1.71
N LYS A 154 34.71 22.50 2.17
CA LYS A 154 35.07 21.25 2.85
C LYS A 154 35.62 20.29 1.79
N ASP A 155 36.82 19.77 2.02
CA ASP A 155 37.55 18.94 1.06
C ASP A 155 36.79 17.64 0.74
N SER A 156 36.59 17.37 -0.55
CA SER A 156 35.74 16.29 -1.11
C SER A 156 36.31 14.87 -0.98
N PHE A 157 37.45 14.70 -0.29
CA PHE A 157 38.15 13.42 -0.13
C PHE A 157 37.71 12.62 1.10
N PHE A 158 36.73 13.10 1.88
CA PHE A 158 36.28 12.44 3.12
C PHE A 158 34.76 12.36 3.24
N ILE A 159 34.06 12.12 2.13
CA ILE A 159 32.66 11.68 2.22
C ILE A 159 32.70 10.18 2.43
N GLU A 160 32.52 9.72 3.68
CA GLU A 160 32.15 8.33 3.93
C GLU A 160 30.88 8.05 3.10
N GLU A 161 30.94 7.08 2.19
CA GLU A 161 29.76 6.51 1.56
C GLU A 161 28.91 5.88 2.66
N ALA A 162 28.09 6.69 3.32
CA ALA A 162 27.09 6.15 4.21
C ALA A 162 26.09 5.37 3.34
N PRO A 163 25.77 4.13 3.72
CA PRO A 163 24.91 3.27 2.91
C PRO A 163 23.59 3.98 2.63
N ILE A 164 23.06 3.84 1.40
CA ILE A 164 21.76 4.40 0.98
C ILE A 164 20.68 4.07 2.02
N GLU A 165 20.79 2.92 2.69
CA GLU A 165 19.92 2.53 3.79
C GLU A 165 19.84 3.60 4.89
N LYS A 166 20.96 4.18 5.34
CA LYS A 166 21.01 5.14 6.47
C LYS A 166 20.18 6.41 6.23
N TYR A 167 20.05 6.82 4.98
CA TYR A 167 19.39 8.07 4.59
C TYR A 167 17.92 7.93 4.20
N LEU A 168 17.45 6.70 4.09
CA LEU A 168 16.02 6.43 3.98
C LEU A 168 15.30 6.64 5.33
N PHE A 169 16.03 6.70 6.46
CA PHE A 169 15.46 6.66 7.80
C PHE A 169 15.01 7.99 8.41
N GLU A 170 15.51 9.16 7.97
CA GLU A 170 15.37 10.40 8.76
C GLU A 170 14.19 11.32 8.38
N GLY A 171 13.40 10.99 7.35
CA GLY A 171 12.42 11.93 6.76
C GLY A 171 10.93 11.60 6.91
N THR A 172 10.56 10.39 7.30
CA THR A 172 9.16 9.92 7.18
C THR A 172 8.63 9.25 8.46
N GLU A 173 8.80 9.92 9.60
CA GLU A 173 8.47 9.33 10.91
C GLU A 173 6.96 9.23 11.23
N ARG A 174 6.05 9.84 10.44
CA ARG A 174 4.60 9.65 10.60
C ARG A 174 3.88 9.57 9.27
N GLU A 175 3.92 8.37 8.71
CA GLU A 175 3.23 8.02 7.49
C GLU A 175 1.88 7.42 7.86
N ASN A 176 0.85 8.26 8.00
CA ASN A 176 -0.51 7.76 8.18
C ASN A 176 -1.09 7.39 6.81
N LEU A 177 -1.44 6.12 6.62
CA LEU A 177 -2.19 5.69 5.45
C LEU A 177 -3.49 6.50 5.29
N TRP A 178 -3.67 7.13 4.13
CA TRP A 178 -4.88 7.91 3.89
C TRP A 178 -6.12 7.01 3.84
N GLU A 179 -7.16 7.34 4.60
CA GLU A 179 -8.45 6.63 4.60
C GLU A 179 -8.34 5.12 4.92
N VAL A 180 -7.54 4.76 5.95
CA VAL A 180 -7.36 3.37 6.43
C VAL A 180 -8.66 2.57 6.44
N LYS A 181 -9.73 3.10 7.03
CA LYS A 181 -11.03 2.44 7.12
C LYS A 181 -11.62 2.07 5.76
N LYS A 182 -11.54 2.97 4.77
CA LYS A 182 -12.03 2.70 3.41
C LYS A 182 -11.19 1.62 2.73
N ARG A 183 -9.87 1.63 2.94
CA ARG A 183 -8.96 0.60 2.44
C ARG A 183 -9.25 -0.76 3.08
N MET A 184 -9.43 -0.82 4.40
CA MET A 184 -9.81 -2.03 5.13
C MET A 184 -11.14 -2.61 4.64
N ASN A 185 -12.15 -1.76 4.45
CA ASN A 185 -13.45 -2.19 3.91
C ASN A 185 -13.34 -2.70 2.47
N SER A 186 -12.50 -2.07 1.65
CA SER A 186 -12.26 -2.54 0.27
C SER A 186 -11.55 -3.89 0.27
N PHE A 187 -10.57 -4.08 1.17
CA PHE A 187 -9.96 -5.38 1.41
C PHE A 187 -10.97 -6.44 1.84
N LYS A 188 -11.87 -6.09 2.75
CA LYS A 188 -12.94 -6.98 3.24
C LYS A 188 -13.85 -7.46 2.10
N GLU A 189 -14.10 -6.61 1.11
CA GLU A 189 -14.87 -6.96 -0.08
C GLU A 189 -14.08 -7.83 -1.07
N LEU A 190 -12.77 -7.60 -1.22
CA LEU A 190 -11.93 -8.32 -2.19
C LEU A 190 -11.43 -9.68 -1.70
N LEU A 191 -10.97 -9.78 -0.45
CA LEU A 191 -10.31 -10.97 0.08
C LEU A 191 -11.10 -12.28 -0.11
N PRO A 192 -12.43 -12.32 0.09
CA PRO A 192 -13.21 -13.54 -0.15
C PRO A 192 -13.20 -14.03 -1.59
N LYS A 193 -12.87 -13.14 -2.54
CA LYS A 193 -12.85 -13.40 -3.99
C LYS A 193 -11.44 -13.67 -4.51
N VAL A 194 -10.43 -13.70 -3.64
CA VAL A 194 -9.04 -13.95 -4.03
C VAL A 194 -8.82 -15.44 -4.25
N ALA A 195 -8.14 -15.78 -5.34
CA ALA A 195 -7.68 -17.14 -5.59
C ALA A 195 -6.38 -17.40 -4.81
N PHE A 196 -6.50 -17.90 -3.58
CA PHE A 196 -5.35 -18.40 -2.83
C PHE A 196 -4.89 -19.72 -3.47
N GLY A 197 -3.64 -19.76 -3.97
CA GLY A 197 -3.03 -20.97 -4.49
C GLY A 197 -2.78 -22.04 -3.42
N GLU A 198 -1.96 -23.04 -3.75
CA GLU A 198 -1.56 -24.08 -2.78
C GLU A 198 -0.81 -23.46 -1.58
N GLU A 199 -0.02 -22.43 -1.85
CA GLU A 199 0.66 -21.67 -0.82
C GLU A 199 -0.23 -20.55 -0.27
N LYS A 200 -0.43 -20.53 1.05
CA LYS A 200 -1.30 -19.56 1.72
C LYS A 200 -0.52 -18.74 2.76
N PRO A 201 -0.79 -17.42 2.88
CA PRO A 201 -0.27 -16.61 3.97
C PRO A 201 -0.93 -17.01 5.28
N ASP A 202 -0.22 -16.97 6.39
CA ASP A 202 -0.74 -17.29 7.73
C ASP A 202 -0.60 -16.12 8.72
N THR A 203 -0.06 -15.02 8.22
CA THR A 203 0.35 -13.85 8.99
C THR A 203 -0.04 -12.59 8.22
N LEU A 204 -0.55 -11.57 8.91
CA LEU A 204 -0.74 -10.24 8.33
C LEU A 204 0.51 -9.40 8.57
N LEU A 205 1.02 -8.74 7.54
CA LEU A 205 2.01 -7.69 7.68
C LEU A 205 1.30 -6.35 7.67
N ILE A 206 1.32 -5.67 8.81
CA ILE A 206 0.66 -4.40 9.05
C ILE A 206 1.72 -3.32 9.23
N SER A 207 1.62 -2.25 8.45
CA SER A 207 2.52 -1.11 8.51
C SER A 207 1.98 0.08 9.30
N GLU A 208 0.70 0.07 9.68
CA GLU A 208 0.03 1.21 10.29
C GLU A 208 -0.67 0.80 11.60
N GLU A 209 -0.29 1.44 12.72
CA GLU A 209 -0.90 1.14 14.03
C GLU A 209 -2.40 1.45 14.06
N GLY A 210 -2.87 2.45 13.30
CA GLY A 210 -4.28 2.83 13.21
C GLY A 210 -5.21 1.70 12.71
N ILE A 211 -4.67 0.65 12.08
CA ILE A 211 -5.46 -0.54 11.71
C ILE A 211 -5.89 -1.32 12.96
N LEU A 212 -4.98 -1.42 13.95
CA LEU A 212 -5.28 -2.06 15.22
C LEU A 212 -6.31 -1.23 16.01
N GLU A 213 -6.22 0.10 15.94
CA GLU A 213 -7.20 1.01 16.55
C GLU A 213 -8.61 0.83 15.97
N GLU A 214 -8.73 0.73 14.64
CA GLU A 214 -10.04 0.50 13.98
C GLU A 214 -10.64 -0.88 14.29
N TRP A 215 -9.80 -1.88 14.60
CA TRP A 215 -10.26 -3.19 15.04
C TRP A 215 -10.67 -3.26 16.52
N GLY A 216 -10.35 -2.22 17.31
CA GLY A 216 -10.75 -2.07 18.70
C GLY A 216 -10.08 -3.05 19.68
N GLU A 217 -10.58 -3.08 20.92
CA GLU A 217 -10.07 -3.94 22.01
C GLU A 217 -10.37 -5.44 21.83
N ASP A 218 -11.00 -5.85 20.71
CA ASP A 218 -11.42 -7.23 20.44
C ASP A 218 -10.25 -8.21 20.17
N LEU A 219 -9.02 -7.70 20.09
CA LEU A 219 -7.85 -8.53 19.79
C LEU A 219 -7.32 -9.18 21.07
N GLU A 220 -7.69 -10.44 21.29
CA GLU A 220 -7.09 -11.24 22.37
C GLU A 220 -5.67 -11.71 21.99
N ILE A 221 -4.68 -10.93 22.39
CA ILE A 221 -3.25 -11.25 22.20
C ILE A 221 -2.85 -12.39 23.17
N SER A 222 -2.35 -13.49 22.62
CA SER A 222 -1.77 -14.60 23.39
C SER A 222 -0.29 -14.39 23.67
N GLU A 223 0.45 -13.84 22.72
CA GLU A 223 1.89 -13.61 22.82
C GLU A 223 2.30 -12.33 22.07
N GLU A 224 3.19 -11.55 22.67
CA GLU A 224 3.85 -10.41 22.03
C GLU A 224 5.36 -10.66 22.02
N LYS A 225 5.97 -10.66 20.84
CA LYS A 225 7.40 -10.79 20.66
C LYS A 225 7.96 -9.57 19.95
N ARG A 226 8.93 -8.90 20.57
CA ARG A 226 9.64 -7.77 19.96
C ARG A 226 10.93 -8.24 19.31
N GLU A 227 11.13 -7.84 18.07
CA GLU A 227 12.30 -8.20 17.28
C GLU A 227 12.98 -6.91 16.78
N GLY A 228 14.00 -6.47 17.52
CA GLY A 228 14.63 -5.16 17.30
C GLY A 228 13.74 -4.00 17.76
N GLU A 229 14.04 -2.79 17.26
CA GLU A 229 13.32 -1.57 17.66
C GLU A 229 12.01 -1.36 16.89
N ASN A 230 11.90 -1.91 15.68
CA ASN A 230 10.87 -1.52 14.71
C ASN A 230 9.90 -2.64 14.34
N LEU A 231 9.97 -3.82 14.98
CA LEU A 231 9.12 -4.96 14.62
C LEU A 231 8.52 -5.62 15.87
N VAL A 232 7.21 -5.79 15.84
CA VAL A 232 6.42 -6.46 16.88
C VAL A 232 5.61 -7.57 16.23
N ILE A 233 5.73 -8.78 16.76
CA ILE A 233 4.96 -9.95 16.36
C ILE A 233 3.89 -10.20 17.41
N LEU A 234 2.63 -10.19 17.00
CA LEU A 234 1.48 -10.47 17.86
C LEU A 234 0.87 -11.80 17.43
N GLU A 235 0.80 -12.75 18.37
CA GLU A 235 -0.02 -13.94 18.22
C GLU A 235 -1.38 -13.71 18.88
N LEU A 236 -2.44 -14.13 18.21
CA LEU A 236 -3.82 -13.93 18.64
C LEU A 236 -4.46 -15.28 18.97
N LYS A 237 -5.29 -15.29 20.01
CA LYS A 237 -6.08 -16.49 20.36
C LYS A 237 -7.15 -16.78 19.31
N ASN A 238 -7.77 -15.73 18.78
CA ASN A 238 -8.88 -15.80 17.85
C ASN A 238 -8.41 -15.51 16.41
N SER A 239 -9.13 -16.07 15.43
CA SER A 239 -8.87 -15.80 14.02
C SER A 239 -9.28 -14.37 13.64
N LEU A 240 -8.48 -13.73 12.79
CA LEU A 240 -8.79 -12.43 12.18
C LEU A 240 -9.73 -12.55 10.98
N ASN A 241 -10.10 -13.76 10.56
CA ASN A 241 -10.84 -14.00 9.33
C ASN A 241 -12.16 -13.20 9.26
N GLU A 242 -12.93 -13.14 10.34
CA GLU A 242 -14.16 -12.33 10.37
C GLU A 242 -13.91 -10.84 10.19
N LYS A 243 -12.83 -10.31 10.81
CA LYS A 243 -12.40 -8.92 10.65
C LYS A 243 -11.95 -8.63 9.22
N LEU A 244 -11.40 -9.64 8.54
CA LEU A 244 -11.01 -9.61 7.13
C LEU A 244 -12.16 -9.92 6.14
N GLY A 245 -13.37 -10.25 6.64
CA GLY A 245 -14.52 -10.61 5.79
C GLY A 245 -14.49 -12.01 5.22
N LEU A 246 -13.54 -12.83 5.65
CA LEU A 246 -13.41 -14.23 5.28
C LEU A 246 -14.37 -15.07 6.14
N SER A 247 -15.04 -16.02 5.51
CA SER A 247 -15.83 -17.03 6.24
C SER A 247 -14.93 -18.11 6.82
N ASP A 248 -15.41 -18.81 7.85
CA ASP A 248 -14.78 -20.02 8.39
C ASP A 248 -14.92 -21.18 7.41
N ASN A 249 -14.15 -21.11 6.33
CA ASN A 249 -14.02 -22.16 5.34
C ASN A 249 -12.55 -22.59 5.24
N SER A 250 -12.32 -23.90 5.19
CA SER A 250 -11.00 -24.53 5.00
C SER A 250 -10.22 -24.03 3.76
N SER A 251 -10.91 -23.39 2.80
CA SER A 251 -10.28 -22.79 1.63
C SER A 251 -9.51 -21.51 1.95
N PHE A 252 -9.87 -20.76 2.98
CA PHE A 252 -9.20 -19.52 3.34
C PHE A 252 -8.03 -19.76 4.30
N PRO A 253 -7.01 -18.89 4.28
CA PRO A 253 -5.99 -18.93 5.30
C PRO A 253 -6.56 -18.56 6.68
N ASP A 254 -6.01 -19.14 7.74
CA ASP A 254 -6.38 -18.79 9.12
C ASP A 254 -5.38 -17.77 9.67
N PHE A 255 -5.78 -16.50 9.69
CA PHE A 255 -4.92 -15.42 10.15
C PHE A 255 -4.99 -15.28 11.67
N ARG A 256 -3.93 -15.72 12.37
CA ARG A 256 -3.80 -15.56 13.83
C ARG A 256 -2.56 -14.80 14.27
N ARG A 257 -1.79 -14.30 13.32
CA ARG A 257 -0.54 -13.61 13.57
C ARG A 257 -0.50 -12.28 12.84
N ILE A 258 0.04 -11.27 13.51
CA ILE A 258 0.31 -9.95 12.96
C ILE A 258 1.79 -9.67 13.13
N ILE A 259 2.46 -9.26 12.06
CA ILE A 259 3.73 -8.57 12.11
C ILE A 259 3.42 -7.09 11.95
N LEU A 260 3.63 -6.32 13.00
CA LEU A 260 3.52 -4.87 13.01
C LEU A 260 4.91 -4.27 12.80
N VAL A 261 5.06 -3.46 11.75
CA VAL A 261 6.29 -2.71 11.47
C VAL A 261 6.09 -1.26 11.87
N LYS A 262 6.89 -0.78 12.81
CA LYS A 262 6.95 0.61 13.27
C LYS A 262 7.92 1.42 12.41
#